data_AF-A0A9D1GQ20-F1
#
_entry.id   AF-A0A9D1GQ20-F1
#
_cell.length_a   1.000
_cell.length_b   1.000
_cell.length_c   1.000
_cell.angle_alpha   90.00
_cell.angle_beta   90.00
_cell.angle_gamma   90.00
#
_symmetry.space_group_name_H-M   'P 1'
#
loop_
_entity.id
_entity.type
_entity.pdbx_description
1 polymer ?
#
loop_
_entity_poly.entity_id
_entity_poly.type
_entity_poly.pdbx_seq_one_letter_code
_entity_poly.pdbx_strand_id
1 'polypeptide(L)'
;MTQVTKKIYGIPFFTLFLFPVTEVVIIALIVGFLILVLLAVWFIRRRQSKKNVKAMEQVIASKIQEQAPEKNDEVLSDEQEVKPLLEEMIATFEEPMEQEQPDDQEEKEEVMIQDASGKTVYIVYNYSLEARLIQSSEEIQRWYQILSSCLIASGLKKRSSWKKESYYLGRTTYAKLTFRGKMLSLYVALEARDVADLNYPYQEVGAVKAHQATPIQLKIRSNRAVKKALELIGIVRLKYGLEEKNAEEKEFVLLPFQTKEELIREKKIKVKVYGEDSEEYDLEQIPLDAKIRHAIPLSKVSVDEVAVLPESYAKTDQTEETKALGTRKGIINIDTLSAYFENGDTVDLAVLKEKKLIPLKTDLLKVLARGTLDKQLTVKAHDFSDDAVKMIHALNGKAVRLCVKK
;
A
#
# COMPACT_ATOMS: atom_id res chain seq x y z
N MET A 1 -47.26 -19.44 -81.68
CA MET A 1 -48.74 -19.33 -81.58
C MET A 1 -49.18 -20.51 -80.75
N THR A 2 -49.59 -20.40 -79.49
CA THR A 2 -50.86 -19.87 -78.92
C THR A 2 -50.62 -19.76 -77.39
N GLN A 3 -50.58 -18.59 -76.76
CA GLN A 3 -51.67 -17.82 -76.11
C GLN A 3 -52.44 -18.53 -74.96
N VAL A 4 -52.33 -17.93 -73.75
CA VAL A 4 -53.26 -17.86 -72.58
C VAL A 4 -53.61 -19.20 -71.88
N THR A 5 -53.54 -19.40 -70.55
CA THR A 5 -54.06 -18.63 -69.41
C THR A 5 -53.32 -18.94 -68.09
N LYS A 6 -53.00 -17.87 -67.36
CA LYS A 6 -52.52 -17.83 -65.97
C LYS A 6 -53.65 -18.25 -65.00
N LYS A 7 -53.45 -19.28 -64.17
CA LYS A 7 -54.32 -19.59 -63.01
C LYS A 7 -53.57 -19.23 -61.73
N ILE A 8 -53.95 -18.10 -61.13
CA ILE A 8 -53.47 -17.65 -59.83
C ILE A 8 -54.28 -18.43 -58.79
N TYR A 9 -53.63 -19.33 -58.06
CA TYR A 9 -54.22 -19.93 -56.86
C TYR A 9 -54.18 -18.89 -55.74
N GLY A 10 -55.37 -18.43 -55.35
CA GLY A 10 -55.56 -17.54 -54.20
C GLY A 10 -55.15 -18.23 -52.90
N ILE A 11 -54.25 -17.60 -52.16
CA ILE A 11 -53.97 -17.90 -50.76
C ILE A 11 -55.15 -17.32 -49.97
N PRO A 12 -55.90 -18.10 -49.16
CA PRO A 12 -56.94 -17.54 -48.33
C PRO A 12 -56.29 -16.70 -47.23
N PHE A 13 -56.51 -15.40 -47.35
CA PHE A 13 -56.24 -14.36 -46.37
C PHE A 13 -57.05 -14.66 -45.10
N PHE A 14 -56.37 -14.72 -43.96
CA PHE A 14 -56.92 -14.40 -42.63
C PHE A 14 -58.19 -15.16 -42.18
N THR A 15 -58.02 -16.36 -41.65
CA THR A 15 -58.87 -16.82 -40.54
C THR A 15 -58.35 -16.16 -39.25
N LEU A 16 -58.83 -14.95 -39.01
CA LEU A 16 -58.73 -14.32 -37.69
C LEU A 16 -59.54 -15.22 -36.73
N PHE A 17 -58.85 -16.10 -36.00
CA PHE A 17 -59.41 -16.84 -34.89
C PHE A 17 -59.89 -15.81 -33.87
N LEU A 18 -61.19 -15.49 -33.91
CA LEU A 18 -61.91 -14.92 -32.78
C LEU A 18 -61.86 -15.97 -31.68
N PHE A 19 -60.77 -15.95 -30.90
CA PHE A 19 -60.72 -16.68 -29.64
C PHE A 19 -61.95 -16.24 -28.84
N PRO A 20 -62.81 -17.17 -28.41
CA PRO A 20 -64.00 -16.80 -27.67
C PRO A 20 -63.56 -16.00 -26.45
N VAL A 21 -64.19 -14.86 -26.21
CA VAL A 21 -63.82 -13.89 -25.14
C VAL A 21 -63.62 -14.61 -23.79
N THR A 22 -64.32 -15.73 -23.58
CA THR A 22 -64.17 -16.63 -22.43
C THR A 22 -62.77 -17.21 -22.26
N GLU A 23 -62.06 -17.60 -23.32
CA GLU A 23 -60.71 -18.18 -23.23
C GLU A 23 -59.66 -17.15 -22.85
N VAL A 24 -59.77 -15.92 -23.38
CA VAL A 24 -58.87 -14.81 -23.03
C VAL A 24 -59.03 -14.43 -21.55
N VAL A 25 -60.27 -14.44 -21.05
CA VAL A 25 -60.57 -14.19 -19.63
C VAL A 25 -59.99 -15.30 -18.74
N ILE A 26 -60.10 -16.57 -19.14
CA ILE A 26 -59.52 -17.69 -18.39
C ILE A 26 -57.99 -17.60 -18.33
N ILE A 27 -57.33 -17.27 -19.45
CA ILE A 27 -55.87 -17.10 -19.48
C ILE A 27 -55.43 -15.93 -18.58
N ALA A 28 -56.16 -14.80 -18.60
CA ALA A 28 -55.86 -13.66 -17.73
C ALA A 28 -55.98 -14.01 -16.24
N LEU A 29 -56.98 -14.82 -15.86
CA LEU A 29 -57.14 -15.29 -14.48
C LEU A 29 -56.02 -16.26 -14.06
N ILE A 30 -55.59 -17.16 -14.94
CA ILE A 30 -54.47 -18.08 -14.68
C ILE A 30 -53.16 -17.31 -14.51
N VAL A 31 -52.89 -16.32 -15.38
CA VAL A 31 -51.69 -15.48 -15.30
C VAL A 31 -51.72 -14.63 -14.01
N GLY A 32 -52.88 -14.06 -13.66
CA GLY A 32 -53.06 -13.31 -12.42
C GLY A 32 -52.80 -14.18 -11.17
N PHE A 33 -53.29 -15.42 -11.18
CA PHE A 33 -53.04 -16.39 -10.10
C PHE A 33 -51.54 -16.75 -10.00
N LEU A 34 -50.86 -16.94 -11.14
CA LEU A 34 -49.43 -17.27 -11.20
C LEU A 34 -48.57 -16.12 -10.65
N ILE A 35 -48.92 -14.87 -10.96
CA ILE A 35 -48.27 -13.67 -10.40
C ILE A 35 -48.48 -13.59 -8.88
N LEU A 36 -49.69 -13.88 -8.40
CA LEU A 36 -49.99 -13.91 -6.95
C LEU A 36 -49.17 -14.97 -6.21
N VAL A 37 -49.01 -16.16 -6.80
CA VAL A 37 -48.16 -17.22 -6.25
C VAL A 37 -46.68 -16.80 -6.22
N LEU A 38 -46.18 -16.16 -7.27
CA LEU A 38 -44.80 -15.65 -7.30
C LEU A 38 -44.57 -14.55 -6.27
N LEU A 39 -45.53 -13.64 -6.07
CA LEU A 39 -45.47 -12.61 -5.02
C LEU A 39 -45.53 -13.23 -3.62
N ALA A 40 -46.35 -14.27 -3.42
CA ALA A 40 -46.40 -15.00 -2.15
C ALA A 40 -45.09 -15.72 -1.85
N VAL A 41 -44.48 -16.40 -2.84
CA VAL A 41 -43.16 -17.05 -2.71
C VAL A 41 -42.07 -16.01 -2.42
N TRP A 42 -42.07 -14.88 -3.13
CA TRP A 42 -41.14 -13.77 -2.89
C TRP A 42 -41.31 -13.21 -1.47
N PHE A 43 -42.55 -13.04 -0.99
CA PHE A 43 -42.84 -12.53 0.34
C PHE A 43 -42.42 -13.52 1.45
N ILE A 44 -42.67 -14.82 1.26
CA ILE A 44 -42.24 -15.89 2.17
C ILE A 44 -40.70 -15.91 2.24
N ARG A 45 -40.02 -15.85 1.10
CA ARG A 45 -38.55 -15.82 1.02
C ARG A 45 -37.96 -14.56 1.66
N ARG A 46 -38.57 -13.39 1.45
CA ARG A 46 -38.18 -12.12 2.09
C ARG A 46 -38.38 -12.16 3.61
N ARG A 47 -39.44 -12.82 4.09
CA ARG A 47 -39.71 -12.99 5.53
C ARG A 47 -38.76 -13.99 6.19
N GLN A 48 -38.39 -15.06 5.50
CA GLN A 48 -37.34 -15.99 5.95
C GLN A 48 -35.96 -15.30 6.00
N SER A 49 -35.62 -14.47 5.01
CA SER A 49 -34.38 -13.68 5.00
C SER A 49 -34.25 -12.78 6.24
N LYS A 50 -35.30 -12.04 6.61
CA LYS A 50 -35.28 -11.20 7.83
C LYS A 50 -35.14 -12.00 9.12
N LYS A 51 -35.71 -13.21 9.20
CA LYS A 51 -35.56 -14.10 10.36
C LYS A 51 -34.14 -14.67 10.47
N ASN A 52 -33.56 -15.06 9.35
CA ASN A 52 -32.22 -15.64 9.30
C ASN A 52 -31.13 -14.60 9.62
N VAL A 53 -31.28 -13.35 9.15
CA VAL A 53 -30.37 -12.25 9.49
C VAL A 53 -30.39 -11.98 11.00
N LYS A 54 -31.58 -11.92 11.62
CA LYS A 54 -31.72 -11.68 13.06
C LYS A 54 -31.18 -12.84 13.91
N ALA A 55 -31.35 -14.08 13.45
CA ALA A 55 -30.75 -15.25 14.09
C ALA A 55 -29.21 -15.25 13.97
N MET A 56 -28.68 -14.82 12.82
CA MET A 56 -27.24 -14.71 12.59
C MET A 56 -26.61 -13.57 13.40
N GLU A 57 -27.27 -12.42 13.54
CA GLU A 57 -26.86 -11.34 14.46
C GLU A 57 -26.78 -11.83 15.91
N GLN A 58 -27.75 -12.63 16.37
CA GLN A 58 -27.73 -13.18 17.73
C GLN A 58 -26.60 -14.18 17.96
N VAL A 59 -26.31 -15.05 16.97
CA VAL A 59 -25.20 -16.02 17.05
C VAL A 59 -23.84 -15.32 16.98
N ILE A 60 -23.71 -14.27 16.17
CA ILE A 60 -22.49 -13.46 16.09
C ILE A 60 -22.29 -12.67 17.39
N ALA A 61 -23.35 -12.09 17.96
CA ALA A 61 -23.29 -11.37 19.23
C ALA A 61 -22.91 -12.30 20.39
N SER A 62 -23.47 -13.51 20.46
CA SER A 62 -23.10 -14.48 21.52
C SER A 62 -21.65 -14.96 21.38
N LYS A 63 -21.17 -15.22 20.15
CA LYS A 63 -19.80 -15.70 19.91
C LYS A 63 -18.73 -14.62 20.17
N ILE A 64 -19.09 -13.34 20.06
CA ILE A 64 -18.22 -12.20 20.45
C ILE A 64 -18.09 -12.07 21.96
N GLN A 65 -19.13 -12.43 22.72
CA GLN A 65 -19.12 -12.33 24.18
C GLN A 65 -18.40 -13.51 24.87
N GLU A 66 -18.35 -14.67 24.21
CA GLU A 66 -17.73 -15.90 24.72
C GLU A 66 -16.20 -15.96 24.51
N GLN A 67 -15.61 -15.06 23.72
CA GLN A 67 -14.16 -15.00 23.41
C GLN A 67 -13.42 -13.79 24.00
N ALA A 68 -14.03 -13.06 24.94
CA ALA A 68 -13.28 -12.10 25.74
C ALA A 68 -12.36 -12.86 26.72
N PRO A 69 -11.06 -12.53 26.82
CA PRO A 69 -10.13 -13.29 27.65
C PRO A 69 -10.47 -13.15 29.13
N GLU A 70 -10.64 -14.30 29.82
CA GLU A 70 -10.60 -14.37 31.27
C GLU A 70 -9.21 -13.90 31.76
N LYS A 71 -9.19 -12.76 32.44
CA LYS A 71 -8.16 -12.46 33.43
C LYS A 71 -8.89 -12.11 34.73
N ASN A 72 -8.80 -13.03 35.68
CA ASN A 72 -9.11 -12.75 37.07
C ASN A 72 -8.15 -11.66 37.58
N ASP A 73 -8.73 -10.56 38.05
CA ASP A 73 -8.49 -10.07 39.41
C ASP A 73 -9.70 -9.23 39.84
N GLU A 74 -10.09 -9.46 41.09
CA GLU A 74 -11.23 -8.87 41.78
C GLU A 74 -11.09 -7.35 41.97
N VAL A 75 -12.24 -6.67 41.77
CA VAL A 75 -12.65 -5.38 42.37
C VAL A 75 -11.92 -4.13 41.88
N LEU A 76 -12.58 -3.34 41.01
CA LEU A 76 -13.45 -2.24 41.44
C LEU A 76 -14.14 -1.64 40.22
N SER A 77 -15.45 -1.42 40.36
CA SER A 77 -16.32 -0.66 39.48
C SER A 77 -15.69 0.67 39.06
N ASP A 78 -15.64 0.95 37.75
CA ASP A 78 -15.93 2.25 37.15
C ASP A 78 -15.90 2.16 35.62
N GLU A 79 -16.99 1.63 35.06
CA GLU A 79 -17.25 1.49 33.63
C GLU A 79 -17.55 2.83 32.93
N GLN A 80 -17.30 3.97 33.60
CA GLN A 80 -17.62 5.32 33.13
C GLN A 80 -16.40 6.17 32.71
N GLU A 81 -15.17 5.76 33.02
CA GLU A 81 -13.98 6.57 32.69
C GLU A 81 -13.17 6.08 31.46
N VAL A 82 -13.37 4.85 30.98
CA VAL A 82 -12.59 4.30 29.85
C VAL A 82 -13.08 4.79 28.48
N LYS A 83 -14.35 5.16 28.37
CA LYS A 83 -14.97 5.69 27.14
C LYS A 83 -14.34 7.02 26.66
N PRO A 84 -14.23 8.06 27.50
CA PRO A 84 -13.71 9.35 27.05
C PRO A 84 -12.23 9.30 26.65
N LEU A 85 -11.41 8.45 27.30
CA LEU A 85 -9.98 8.30 27.00
C LEU A 85 -9.73 7.60 25.65
N LEU A 86 -10.56 6.62 25.29
CA LEU A 86 -10.50 5.96 23.99
C LEU A 86 -11.05 6.88 22.88
N GLU A 87 -12.08 7.67 23.18
CA GLU A 87 -12.63 8.68 22.26
C GLU A 87 -11.61 9.81 21.97
N GLU A 88 -10.82 10.26 22.96
CA GLU A 88 -9.74 11.24 22.77
C GLU A 88 -8.58 10.71 21.91
N MET A 89 -8.20 9.43 22.08
CA MET A 89 -7.19 8.78 21.23
C MET A 89 -7.66 8.64 19.77
N ILE A 90 -8.97 8.50 19.53
CA ILE A 90 -9.56 8.42 18.19
C ILE A 90 -9.66 9.81 17.54
N ALA A 91 -10.03 10.84 18.31
CA ALA A 91 -10.14 12.21 17.81
C ALA A 91 -8.80 12.82 17.36
N THR A 92 -7.69 12.34 17.92
CA THR A 92 -6.34 12.80 17.53
C THR A 92 -5.87 12.21 16.19
N PHE A 93 -6.55 11.17 15.67
CA PHE A 93 -6.15 10.46 14.44
C PHE A 93 -7.06 10.75 13.23
N GLU A 94 -8.14 11.53 13.42
CA GLU A 94 -8.97 12.01 12.31
C GLU A 94 -8.38 13.31 11.76
N GLU A 95 -7.27 13.18 11.02
CA GLU A 95 -6.95 14.18 10.01
C GLU A 95 -8.09 14.23 8.97
N PRO A 96 -8.43 15.43 8.46
CA PRO A 96 -9.54 15.60 7.54
C PRO A 96 -9.33 14.74 6.30
N MET A 97 -10.41 14.06 5.88
CA MET A 97 -10.48 13.34 4.61
C MET A 97 -10.13 14.27 3.45
N GLU A 98 -8.88 14.28 3.03
CA GLU A 98 -8.54 14.71 1.68
C GLU A 98 -9.15 13.72 0.69
N GLN A 99 -9.86 14.26 -0.29
CA GLN A 99 -10.41 13.49 -1.39
C GLN A 99 -9.26 12.99 -2.27
N GLU A 100 -8.67 11.86 -1.89
CA GLU A 100 -7.71 11.15 -2.72
C GLU A 100 -8.41 10.71 -4.02
N GLN A 101 -7.91 11.22 -5.15
CA GLN A 101 -8.18 10.66 -6.47
C GLN A 101 -7.84 9.14 -6.48
N PRO A 102 -8.38 8.35 -7.43
CA PRO A 102 -8.06 6.94 -7.51
C PRO A 102 -6.59 6.79 -7.90
N ASP A 103 -5.73 6.71 -6.89
CA ASP A 103 -4.28 6.69 -7.07
C ASP A 103 -3.86 5.28 -7.47
N ASP A 104 -3.93 5.02 -8.78
CA ASP A 104 -3.32 3.89 -9.47
C ASP A 104 -1.82 4.06 -9.70
N GLN A 105 -1.16 5.02 -9.04
CA GLN A 105 0.29 5.07 -9.05
C GLN A 105 0.85 3.86 -8.31
N GLU A 106 1.63 3.08 -9.05
CA GLU A 106 2.35 1.94 -8.51
C GLU A 106 3.30 2.43 -7.43
N GLU A 107 2.96 2.23 -6.15
CA GLU A 107 3.92 2.44 -5.06
C GLU A 107 5.15 1.54 -5.28
N LYS A 108 6.20 2.20 -5.73
CA LYS A 108 7.55 1.66 -5.89
C LYS A 108 8.38 2.33 -4.83
N GLU A 109 9.05 1.54 -4.01
CA GLU A 109 10.07 2.09 -3.13
C GLU A 109 11.30 2.36 -4.01
N GLU A 110 11.56 3.64 -4.27
CA GLU A 110 12.68 4.09 -5.10
C GLU A 110 13.82 4.58 -4.21
N VAL A 111 14.99 3.97 -4.33
CA VAL A 111 16.19 4.35 -3.60
C VAL A 111 17.24 4.81 -4.59
N MET A 112 17.72 6.04 -4.40
CA MET A 112 18.83 6.58 -5.18
C MET A 112 20.15 6.17 -4.55
N ILE A 113 21.01 5.51 -5.33
CA ILE A 113 22.36 5.14 -4.91
C ILE A 113 23.35 5.69 -5.93
N GLN A 114 24.35 6.41 -5.44
CA GLN A 114 25.51 6.76 -6.26
C GLN A 114 26.54 5.64 -6.21
N ASP A 115 27.02 5.29 -7.38
CA ASP A 115 28.04 4.27 -7.53
C ASP A 115 29.44 4.87 -7.30
N ALA A 116 30.48 4.04 -7.11
CA ALA A 116 31.85 4.49 -6.86
C ALA A 116 32.48 5.35 -7.99
N SER A 117 31.80 5.51 -9.12
CA SER A 117 32.18 6.38 -10.24
C SER A 117 31.35 7.66 -10.34
N GLY A 118 30.42 7.89 -9.39
CA GLY A 118 29.53 9.05 -9.36
C GLY A 118 28.29 8.91 -10.25
N LYS A 119 28.03 7.75 -10.85
CA LYS A 119 26.82 7.50 -11.64
C LYS A 119 25.63 7.26 -10.71
N THR A 120 24.54 7.99 -10.94
CA THR A 120 23.30 7.82 -10.16
C THR A 120 22.51 6.64 -10.69
N VAL A 121 22.08 5.77 -9.77
CA VAL A 121 21.30 4.59 -10.07
C VAL A 121 20.05 4.58 -9.18
N TYR A 122 18.91 4.28 -9.77
CA TYR A 122 17.62 4.18 -9.09
C TYR A 122 17.26 2.72 -8.88
N ILE A 123 17.09 2.30 -7.63
CA ILE A 123 16.64 0.96 -7.27
C ILE A 123 15.17 1.00 -6.96
N VAL A 124 14.39 0.21 -7.67
CA VAL A 124 12.94 0.07 -7.49
C VAL A 124 12.63 -1.30 -6.91
N TYR A 125 12.03 -1.32 -5.72
CA TYR A 125 11.55 -2.55 -5.10
C TYR A 125 10.07 -2.78 -5.43
N ASN A 126 9.79 -3.92 -6.06
CA ASN A 126 8.44 -4.36 -6.41
C ASN A 126 8.04 -5.55 -5.53
N TYR A 127 7.36 -5.22 -4.43
CA TYR A 127 6.87 -6.16 -3.44
C TYR A 127 5.67 -6.96 -3.96
N SER A 128 5.69 -8.27 -3.71
CA SER A 128 4.50 -9.10 -3.89
C SER A 128 3.48 -8.87 -2.77
N LEU A 129 2.23 -9.29 -2.99
CA LEU A 129 1.17 -9.30 -1.98
C LEU A 129 1.62 -10.07 -0.73
N GLU A 130 2.28 -11.21 -0.94
CA GLU A 130 2.79 -12.06 0.13
C GLU A 130 3.89 -11.37 0.92
N ALA A 131 4.86 -10.74 0.24
CA ALA A 131 5.90 -9.94 0.90
C ALA A 131 5.30 -8.82 1.76
N ARG A 132 4.27 -8.13 1.25
CA ARG A 132 3.57 -7.08 2.02
C ARG A 132 2.82 -7.66 3.24
N LEU A 133 2.22 -8.84 3.12
CA LEU A 133 1.59 -9.51 4.27
C LEU A 133 2.61 -9.89 5.34
N ILE A 134 3.72 -10.50 4.93
CA ILE A 134 4.78 -10.95 5.85
C ILE A 134 5.38 -9.78 6.65
N GLN A 135 5.54 -8.61 6.02
CA GLN A 135 6.05 -7.40 6.70
C GLN A 135 4.97 -6.56 7.38
N SER A 136 3.69 -6.92 7.24
CA SER A 136 2.57 -6.20 7.88
C SER A 136 2.36 -6.64 9.32
N SER A 137 1.68 -5.78 10.10
CA SER A 137 1.31 -6.11 11.48
C SER A 137 0.42 -7.35 11.56
N GLU A 138 0.42 -8.00 12.72
CA GLU A 138 -0.41 -9.19 12.99
C GLU A 138 -1.89 -8.91 12.72
N GLU A 139 -2.36 -7.70 13.01
CA GLU A 139 -3.74 -7.27 12.74
C GLU A 139 -4.09 -7.32 11.25
N ILE A 140 -3.21 -6.80 10.39
CA ILE A 140 -3.43 -6.80 8.94
C ILE A 140 -3.43 -8.22 8.39
N GLN A 141 -2.50 -9.06 8.85
CA GLN A 141 -2.48 -10.48 8.50
C GLN A 141 -3.77 -11.17 8.92
N ARG A 142 -4.29 -10.87 10.11
CA ARG A 142 -5.57 -11.39 10.63
C ARG A 142 -6.76 -10.94 9.79
N TRP A 143 -6.84 -9.65 9.48
CA TRP A 143 -7.91 -9.11 8.63
C TRP A 143 -7.89 -9.73 7.23
N TYR A 144 -6.69 -9.89 6.64
CA TYR A 144 -6.53 -10.58 5.37
C TYR A 144 -7.04 -12.03 5.44
N GLN A 145 -6.68 -12.80 6.47
CA GLN A 145 -7.13 -14.18 6.62
C GLN A 145 -8.64 -14.29 6.80
N ILE A 146 -9.24 -13.44 7.64
CA ILE A 146 -10.70 -13.40 7.85
C ILE A 146 -11.43 -13.16 6.52
N LEU A 147 -11.01 -12.15 5.76
CA LEU A 147 -11.64 -11.79 4.50
C LEU A 147 -11.43 -12.85 3.42
N SER A 148 -10.21 -13.38 3.33
CA SER A 148 -9.86 -14.45 2.39
C SER A 148 -10.67 -15.72 2.65
N SER A 149 -10.78 -16.12 3.92
CA SER A 149 -11.59 -17.26 4.34
C SER A 149 -13.09 -17.05 4.05
N CYS A 150 -13.64 -15.86 4.32
CA CYS A 150 -15.03 -15.54 4.02
C CYS A 150 -15.33 -15.59 2.51
N LEU A 151 -14.43 -15.08 1.68
CA LEU A 151 -14.57 -15.12 0.22
C LEU A 151 -14.50 -16.56 -0.32
N ILE A 152 -13.62 -17.40 0.21
CA ILE A 152 -13.52 -18.82 -0.15
C ILE A 152 -14.77 -19.58 0.31
N ALA A 153 -15.26 -19.30 1.52
CA ALA A 153 -16.49 -19.88 2.06
C ALA A 153 -17.72 -19.50 1.22
N SER A 154 -17.70 -18.36 0.54
CA SER A 154 -18.71 -17.97 -0.45
C SER A 154 -18.61 -18.75 -1.78
N GLY A 155 -17.87 -19.86 -1.82
CA GLY A 155 -17.72 -20.73 -2.99
C GLY A 155 -16.79 -20.19 -4.07
N LEU A 156 -16.12 -19.05 -3.84
CA LEU A 156 -15.21 -18.45 -4.81
C LEU A 156 -13.86 -19.17 -4.85
N LYS A 157 -13.31 -19.31 -6.06
CA LYS A 157 -11.93 -19.78 -6.25
C LYS A 157 -10.97 -18.61 -6.06
N LYS A 158 -9.84 -18.87 -5.40
CA LYS A 158 -8.75 -17.91 -5.21
C LYS A 158 -7.73 -18.02 -6.34
N ARG A 159 -7.28 -16.88 -6.86
CA ARG A 159 -6.11 -16.78 -7.76
C ARG A 159 -5.18 -15.71 -7.22
N SER A 160 -3.97 -16.11 -6.86
CA SER A 160 -2.92 -15.20 -6.43
C SER A 160 -2.15 -14.69 -7.65
N SER A 161 -1.91 -13.39 -7.68
CA SER A 161 -1.04 -12.70 -8.62
C SER A 161 -0.06 -11.84 -7.84
N TRP A 162 0.95 -11.29 -8.51
CA TRP A 162 2.04 -10.60 -7.82
C TRP A 162 1.57 -9.55 -6.81
N LYS A 163 0.66 -8.64 -7.19
CA LYS A 163 0.22 -7.53 -6.32
C LYS A 163 -1.14 -7.73 -5.66
N LYS A 164 -1.88 -8.77 -6.04
CA LYS A 164 -3.29 -8.94 -5.64
C LYS A 164 -3.74 -10.39 -5.66
N GLU A 165 -4.75 -10.66 -4.86
CA GLU A 165 -5.53 -11.87 -4.94
C GLU A 165 -6.90 -11.57 -5.53
N SER A 166 -7.34 -12.42 -6.45
CA SER A 166 -8.63 -12.29 -7.12
C SER A 166 -9.49 -13.51 -6.77
N TYR A 167 -10.76 -13.24 -6.45
CA TYR A 167 -11.75 -14.24 -6.07
C TYR A 167 -12.82 -14.29 -7.14
N TYR A 168 -12.96 -15.46 -7.77
CA TYR A 168 -13.73 -15.62 -9.00
C TYR A 168 -14.53 -16.92 -8.99
N LEU A 169 -15.60 -16.94 -9.77
CA LEU A 169 -16.35 -18.16 -10.05
C LEU A 169 -16.64 -18.19 -11.56
N GLY A 170 -16.25 -19.28 -12.21
CA GLY A 170 -16.25 -19.36 -13.68
C GLY A 170 -15.31 -18.32 -14.30
N ARG A 171 -15.87 -17.40 -15.11
CA ARG A 171 -15.12 -16.33 -15.80
C ARG A 171 -15.23 -14.96 -15.11
N THR A 172 -16.05 -14.86 -14.07
CA THR A 172 -16.39 -13.59 -13.43
C THR A 172 -15.63 -13.42 -12.12
N THR A 173 -15.03 -12.25 -11.92
CA THR A 173 -14.36 -11.88 -10.66
C THR A 173 -15.33 -11.13 -9.77
N TYR A 174 -15.49 -11.56 -8.53
CA TYR A 174 -16.45 -11.00 -7.57
C TYR A 174 -15.77 -10.14 -6.51
N ALA A 175 -14.51 -10.44 -6.18
CA ALA A 175 -13.74 -9.63 -5.26
C ALA A 175 -12.25 -9.66 -5.60
N LYS A 176 -11.52 -8.63 -5.15
CA LYS A 176 -10.05 -8.59 -5.18
C LYS A 176 -9.54 -8.03 -3.86
N LEU A 177 -8.48 -8.63 -3.34
CA LEU A 177 -7.71 -8.13 -2.21
C LEU A 177 -6.33 -7.67 -2.70
N THR A 178 -5.91 -6.49 -2.28
CA THR A 178 -4.61 -5.91 -2.62
C THR A 178 -4.19 -4.92 -1.54
N PHE A 179 -2.94 -4.48 -1.57
CA PHE A 179 -2.48 -3.38 -0.73
C PHE A 179 -2.50 -2.07 -1.51
N ARG A 180 -2.88 -1.00 -0.82
CA ARG A 180 -2.71 0.39 -1.24
C ARG A 180 -2.01 1.09 -0.10
N GLY A 181 -0.76 1.50 -0.25
CA GLY A 181 0.04 1.90 0.91
C GLY A 181 0.18 0.79 1.93
N LYS A 182 0.25 1.16 3.20
CA LYS A 182 0.45 0.20 4.28
C LYS A 182 -0.82 -0.56 4.68
N MET A 183 -1.94 -0.36 3.98
CA MET A 183 -3.24 -0.94 4.35
C MET A 183 -3.77 -1.92 3.30
N LEU A 184 -4.63 -2.83 3.75
CA LEU A 184 -5.37 -3.76 2.90
C LEU A 184 -6.56 -3.04 2.26
N SER A 185 -6.83 -3.32 0.99
CA SER A 185 -7.97 -2.79 0.25
C SER A 185 -8.75 -3.93 -0.38
N LEU A 186 -10.06 -3.91 -0.18
CA LEU A 186 -11.02 -4.82 -0.79
C LEU A 186 -11.73 -4.13 -1.96
N TYR A 187 -11.80 -4.82 -3.09
CA TYR A 187 -12.63 -4.42 -4.23
C TYR A 187 -13.72 -5.47 -4.42
N VAL A 188 -14.97 -5.06 -4.62
CA VAL A 188 -16.12 -5.96 -4.78
C VAL A 188 -16.93 -5.64 -6.03
N ALA A 189 -17.57 -6.66 -6.60
CA ALA A 189 -18.47 -6.56 -7.75
C ALA A 189 -19.87 -6.03 -7.34
N LEU A 190 -19.92 -4.89 -6.68
CA LEU A 190 -21.16 -4.19 -6.34
C LEU A 190 -21.25 -2.87 -7.08
N GLU A 191 -22.43 -2.27 -7.12
CA GLU A 191 -22.67 -0.93 -7.65
C GLU A 191 -23.13 0.01 -6.53
N ALA A 192 -23.07 1.33 -6.73
CA ALA A 192 -23.46 2.32 -5.74
C ALA A 192 -24.89 2.08 -5.19
N ARG A 193 -25.82 1.61 -6.03
CA ARG A 193 -27.19 1.25 -5.62
C ARG A 193 -27.27 0.10 -4.63
N ASP A 194 -26.33 -0.85 -4.67
CA ASP A 194 -26.33 -2.02 -3.78
C ASP A 194 -25.85 -1.65 -2.37
N VAL A 195 -25.14 -0.52 -2.26
CA VAL A 195 -24.54 -0.01 -1.01
C VAL A 195 -25.13 1.33 -0.59
N ALA A 196 -26.18 1.82 -1.25
CA ALA A 196 -26.76 3.15 -1.00
C ALA A 196 -27.30 3.31 0.42
N ASP A 197 -27.88 2.24 0.98
CA ASP A 197 -28.41 2.23 2.34
C ASP A 197 -27.29 2.08 3.40
N LEU A 198 -26.06 1.81 2.97
CA LEU A 198 -24.92 1.59 3.85
C LEU A 198 -24.15 2.89 4.02
N ASN A 199 -24.05 3.36 5.26
CA ASN A 199 -23.24 4.55 5.60
C ASN A 199 -21.73 4.20 5.68
N TYR A 200 -21.19 3.65 4.59
CA TYR A 200 -19.81 3.15 4.49
C TYR A 200 -18.95 4.09 3.66
N PRO A 201 -17.73 4.44 4.12
CA PRO A 201 -16.80 5.16 3.28
C PRO A 201 -16.26 4.20 2.21
N TYR A 202 -16.82 4.27 0.99
CA TYR A 202 -16.35 3.52 -0.18
C TYR A 202 -15.95 4.46 -1.31
N GLN A 203 -15.14 3.97 -2.24
CA GLN A 203 -14.75 4.68 -3.46
C GLN A 203 -15.25 3.92 -4.69
N GLU A 204 -15.78 4.64 -5.68
CA GLU A 204 -16.13 4.08 -6.97
C GLU A 204 -14.94 4.17 -7.93
N VAL A 205 -14.43 3.00 -8.33
CA VAL A 205 -13.24 2.84 -9.18
C VAL A 205 -13.56 2.10 -10.48
N GLY A 206 -14.84 1.92 -10.80
CA GLY A 206 -15.29 1.19 -12.00
C GLY A 206 -14.85 1.77 -13.33
N ALA A 207 -14.51 3.07 -13.36
CA ALA A 207 -13.96 3.71 -14.56
C ALA A 207 -12.61 3.12 -14.98
N VAL A 208 -11.81 2.63 -14.02
CA VAL A 208 -10.51 2.01 -14.30
C VAL A 208 -10.71 0.62 -14.87
N LYS A 209 -10.10 0.34 -16.04
CA LYS A 209 -10.18 -0.98 -16.72
C LYS A 209 -9.86 -2.16 -15.81
N ALA A 210 -8.88 -2.02 -14.92
CA ALA A 210 -8.48 -3.05 -13.96
C ALA A 210 -9.56 -3.37 -12.90
N HIS A 211 -10.46 -2.42 -12.63
CA HIS A 211 -11.48 -2.47 -11.58
C HIS A 211 -12.92 -2.46 -12.12
N GLN A 212 -13.15 -2.43 -13.44
CA GLN A 212 -14.49 -2.52 -14.04
C GLN A 212 -15.35 -3.66 -13.51
N ALA A 213 -14.76 -4.85 -13.33
CA ALA A 213 -15.48 -6.02 -12.78
C ALA A 213 -15.75 -5.94 -11.27
N THR A 214 -15.06 -5.05 -10.56
CA THR A 214 -15.11 -4.91 -9.09
C THR A 214 -15.04 -3.42 -8.74
N PRO A 215 -16.10 -2.64 -9.03
CA PRO A 215 -16.00 -1.19 -9.11
C PRO A 215 -16.14 -0.48 -7.76
N ILE A 216 -16.53 -1.18 -6.68
CA ILE A 216 -16.59 -0.61 -5.33
C ILE A 216 -15.33 -1.00 -4.55
N GLN A 217 -14.60 0.00 -4.05
CA GLN A 217 -13.41 -0.15 -3.23
C GLN A 217 -13.70 0.24 -1.77
N LEU A 218 -13.24 -0.59 -0.84
CA LEU A 218 -13.23 -0.33 0.59
C LEU A 218 -11.81 -0.48 1.15
N LYS A 219 -11.31 0.59 1.80
CA LYS A 219 -10.01 0.61 2.50
C LYS A 219 -10.18 0.02 3.91
N ILE A 220 -9.32 -0.92 4.30
CA ILE A 220 -9.40 -1.64 5.58
C ILE A 220 -8.31 -1.13 6.50
N ARG A 221 -8.71 -0.26 7.43
CA ARG A 221 -7.82 0.37 8.42
C ARG A 221 -8.16 0.02 9.87
N SER A 222 -9.29 -0.67 10.10
CA SER A 222 -9.79 -0.95 11.44
C SER A 222 -10.72 -2.16 11.47
N ASN A 223 -10.97 -2.69 12.67
CA ASN A 223 -11.94 -3.77 12.89
C ASN A 223 -13.35 -3.41 12.39
N ARG A 224 -13.76 -2.14 12.48
CA ARG A 224 -15.05 -1.68 11.92
C ARG A 224 -15.07 -1.78 10.40
N ALA A 225 -13.97 -1.46 9.73
CA ALA A 225 -13.85 -1.61 8.29
C ALA A 225 -13.91 -3.08 7.86
N VAL A 226 -13.36 -4.00 8.66
CA VAL A 226 -13.48 -5.45 8.41
C VAL A 226 -14.92 -5.94 8.51
N LYS A 227 -15.67 -5.51 9.54
CA LYS A 227 -17.11 -5.83 9.66
C LYS A 227 -17.88 -5.36 8.43
N LYS A 228 -17.67 -4.11 8.02
CA LYS A 228 -18.25 -3.56 6.78
C LYS A 228 -17.85 -4.37 5.55
N ALA A 229 -16.59 -4.78 5.44
CA ALA A 229 -16.11 -5.60 4.34
C ALA A 229 -16.80 -6.97 4.29
N LEU A 230 -17.01 -7.63 5.43
CA LEU A 230 -17.74 -8.90 5.52
C LEU A 230 -19.20 -8.74 5.08
N GLU A 231 -19.86 -7.63 5.46
CA GLU A 231 -21.21 -7.34 5.00
C GLU A 231 -21.28 -7.11 3.49
N LEU A 232 -20.33 -6.38 2.91
CA LEU A 232 -20.23 -6.22 1.46
C LEU A 232 -20.06 -7.58 0.76
N ILE A 233 -19.24 -8.47 1.30
CA ILE A 233 -19.09 -9.85 0.79
C ILE A 233 -20.43 -10.61 0.88
N GLY A 234 -21.17 -10.44 1.98
CA GLY A 234 -22.52 -10.98 2.14
C GLY A 234 -23.50 -10.48 1.07
N ILE A 235 -23.47 -9.18 0.75
CA ILE A 235 -24.30 -8.58 -0.30
C ILE A 235 -23.92 -9.11 -1.68
N VAL A 236 -22.62 -9.21 -1.99
CA VAL A 236 -22.14 -9.85 -3.23
C VAL A 236 -22.70 -11.27 -3.34
N ARG A 237 -22.59 -12.04 -2.26
CA ARG A 237 -23.10 -13.41 -2.21
C ARG A 237 -24.61 -13.48 -2.46
N LEU A 238 -25.41 -12.60 -1.85
CA LEU A 238 -26.85 -12.55 -2.06
C LEU A 238 -27.23 -12.12 -3.48
N LYS A 239 -26.56 -11.08 -4.01
CA LYS A 239 -26.80 -10.54 -5.35
C LYS A 239 -26.54 -11.57 -6.44
N TYR A 240 -25.47 -12.35 -6.31
CA TYR A 240 -25.05 -13.32 -7.31
C TYR A 240 -25.42 -14.77 -6.98
N GLY A 241 -26.15 -15.00 -5.89
CA GLY A 241 -26.60 -16.34 -5.48
C GLY A 241 -25.46 -17.31 -5.20
N LEU A 242 -24.36 -16.84 -4.60
CA LEU A 242 -23.19 -17.68 -4.31
C LEU A 242 -23.49 -18.66 -3.16
N GLU A 243 -23.08 -19.92 -3.33
CA GLU A 243 -23.27 -20.97 -2.33
C GLU A 243 -22.38 -20.74 -1.10
N GLU A 244 -22.93 -20.97 0.08
CA GLU A 244 -22.13 -21.07 1.30
C GLU A 244 -21.58 -22.47 1.41
N LYS A 245 -20.26 -22.56 1.43
CA LYS A 245 -19.58 -23.74 1.93
C LYS A 245 -19.37 -23.54 3.42
N ASN A 246 -19.50 -24.61 4.19
CA ASN A 246 -19.05 -24.61 5.57
C ASN A 246 -17.58 -24.17 5.56
N ALA A 247 -17.31 -22.99 6.13
CA ALA A 247 -15.96 -22.54 6.32
C ALA A 247 -15.30 -23.55 7.27
N GLU A 248 -14.31 -24.30 6.77
CA GLU A 248 -13.42 -25.02 7.67
C GLU A 248 -12.84 -23.98 8.63
N GLU A 249 -13.04 -24.17 9.93
CA GLU A 249 -12.51 -23.30 10.97
C GLU A 249 -10.99 -23.49 10.98
N LYS A 250 -10.31 -22.77 10.09
CA LYS A 250 -8.85 -22.78 10.01
C LYS A 250 -8.33 -21.86 11.09
N GLU A 251 -7.46 -22.42 11.91
CA GLU A 251 -6.73 -21.66 12.91
C GLU A 251 -5.98 -20.52 12.24
N PHE A 252 -5.95 -19.36 12.90
CA PHE A 252 -5.18 -18.22 12.42
C PHE A 252 -3.70 -18.57 12.46
N VAL A 253 -3.05 -18.58 11.29
CA VAL A 253 -1.62 -18.88 11.19
C VAL A 253 -0.87 -17.59 10.95
N LEU A 254 -0.17 -17.09 11.97
CA LEU A 254 0.67 -15.91 11.81
C LEU A 254 1.84 -16.23 10.87
N LEU A 255 2.08 -15.35 9.87
CA LEU A 255 3.27 -15.45 9.03
C LEU A 255 4.44 -14.82 9.79
N PRO A 256 5.56 -15.56 10.00
CA PRO A 256 6.72 -15.00 10.68
C PRO A 256 7.30 -13.85 9.86
N PHE A 257 7.71 -12.78 10.55
CA PHE A 257 8.35 -11.65 9.91
C PHE A 257 9.63 -12.10 9.17
N GLN A 258 9.82 -11.59 7.95
CA GLN A 258 11.02 -11.82 7.15
C GLN A 258 11.64 -10.49 6.73
N THR A 259 12.98 -10.45 6.72
CA THR A 259 13.73 -9.27 6.31
C THR A 259 13.59 -9.01 4.81
N LYS A 260 13.92 -7.79 4.37
CA LYS A 260 13.87 -7.43 2.95
C LYS A 260 14.81 -8.32 2.13
N GLU A 261 15.98 -8.65 2.68
CA GLU A 261 17.00 -9.50 2.08
C GLU A 261 16.50 -10.94 1.91
N GLU A 262 15.81 -11.48 2.90
CA GLU A 262 15.19 -12.81 2.83
C GLU A 262 14.09 -12.87 1.77
N LEU A 263 13.21 -11.87 1.74
CA LEU A 263 12.14 -11.79 0.75
C LEU A 263 12.66 -11.60 -0.68
N ILE A 264 13.79 -10.92 -0.87
CA ILE A 264 14.49 -10.86 -2.16
C ILE A 264 15.04 -12.24 -2.53
N ARG A 265 15.70 -12.93 -1.59
CA ARG A 265 16.26 -14.28 -1.80
C ARG A 265 15.17 -15.29 -2.17
N GLU A 266 14.01 -15.22 -1.53
CA GLU A 266 12.84 -16.05 -1.81
C GLU A 266 12.08 -15.64 -3.08
N LYS A 267 12.54 -14.62 -3.82
CA LYS A 267 11.88 -14.07 -5.01
C LYS A 267 10.45 -13.61 -4.74
N LYS A 268 10.19 -13.08 -3.54
CA LYS A 268 8.93 -12.42 -3.15
C LYS A 268 8.99 -10.90 -3.34
N ILE A 269 10.19 -10.33 -3.48
CA ILE A 269 10.44 -8.95 -3.90
C ILE A 269 11.25 -8.99 -5.18
N LYS A 270 10.81 -8.27 -6.21
CA LYS A 270 11.61 -8.03 -7.42
C LYS A 270 12.33 -6.70 -7.27
N VAL A 271 13.63 -6.71 -7.47
CA VAL A 271 14.43 -5.49 -7.49
C VAL A 271 14.70 -5.14 -8.94
N LYS A 272 14.45 -3.89 -9.33
CA LYS A 272 14.80 -3.35 -10.64
C LYS A 272 15.80 -2.22 -10.44
N VAL A 273 16.77 -2.13 -11.32
CA VAL A 273 17.82 -1.12 -11.24
C VAL A 273 17.79 -0.32 -12.53
N TYR A 274 17.63 0.99 -12.41
CA TYR A 274 17.59 1.92 -13.53
C TYR A 274 18.83 2.81 -13.48
N GLY A 275 19.53 2.95 -14.61
CA GLY A 275 20.59 3.94 -14.72
C GLY A 275 20.04 5.35 -14.95
N GLU A 276 20.94 6.31 -15.01
CA GLU A 276 20.67 7.71 -15.36
C GLU A 276 19.92 7.86 -16.70
N ASP A 277 20.16 6.94 -17.64
CA ASP A 277 19.51 6.89 -18.95
C ASP A 277 18.13 6.20 -18.93
N SER A 278 17.60 5.86 -17.74
CA SER A 278 16.36 5.09 -17.53
C SER A 278 16.37 3.66 -18.09
N GLU A 279 17.52 3.16 -18.52
CA GLU A 279 17.69 1.78 -18.97
C GLU A 279 17.64 0.79 -17.78
N GLU A 280 16.89 -0.29 -17.94
CA GLU A 280 16.72 -1.36 -16.94
C GLU A 280 17.91 -2.32 -17.01
N TYR A 281 18.64 -2.47 -15.91
CA TYR A 281 19.74 -3.43 -15.77
C TYR A 281 19.26 -4.68 -15.02
N ASP A 282 19.58 -5.86 -15.54
CA ASP A 282 19.36 -7.12 -14.82
C ASP A 282 20.32 -7.25 -13.63
N LEU A 283 19.77 -7.57 -12.45
CA LEU A 283 20.50 -7.75 -11.18
C LEU A 283 21.69 -8.71 -11.28
N GLU A 284 21.65 -9.68 -12.19
CA GLU A 284 22.70 -10.69 -12.38
C GLU A 284 23.95 -10.13 -13.07
N GLN A 285 23.86 -8.96 -13.73
CA GLN A 285 24.99 -8.30 -14.41
C GLN A 285 25.64 -7.21 -13.56
N ILE A 286 25.06 -6.88 -12.40
CA ILE A 286 25.64 -5.98 -11.41
C ILE A 286 26.23 -6.89 -10.33
N PRO A 287 27.56 -6.90 -10.09
CA PRO A 287 28.13 -7.68 -9.01
C PRO A 287 27.50 -7.23 -7.69
N LEU A 288 26.60 -8.07 -7.18
CA LEU A 288 25.76 -7.87 -5.99
C LEU A 288 26.59 -7.65 -4.71
N ASP A 289 27.90 -7.89 -4.82
CA ASP A 289 28.85 -7.99 -3.73
C ASP A 289 29.55 -6.66 -3.41
N ALA A 290 29.40 -5.62 -4.25
CA ALA A 290 30.17 -4.38 -4.10
C ALA A 290 29.37 -3.12 -3.73
N LYS A 291 28.05 -3.06 -3.99
CA LYS A 291 27.31 -1.77 -3.89
C LYS A 291 26.00 -1.76 -3.08
N ILE A 292 25.47 -2.90 -2.63
CA ILE A 292 24.24 -2.90 -1.79
C ILE A 292 24.56 -2.88 -0.28
N ARG A 293 25.77 -3.27 0.13
CA ARG A 293 26.20 -3.20 1.55
C ARG A 293 26.42 -1.77 2.09
N HIS A 294 26.42 -0.76 1.23
CA HIS A 294 26.67 0.64 1.61
C HIS A 294 25.41 1.52 1.59
N ALA A 295 24.23 0.96 1.36
CA ALA A 295 22.96 1.67 1.55
C ALA A 295 22.64 1.74 3.05
N ILE A 296 23.38 2.56 3.78
CA ILE A 296 23.05 2.92 5.16
C ILE A 296 21.88 3.92 5.08
N PRO A 297 20.78 3.75 5.84
CA PRO A 297 19.76 4.79 5.96
C PRO A 297 20.35 5.96 6.75
N LEU A 298 20.78 6.98 6.02
CA LEU A 298 21.62 8.07 6.51
C LEU A 298 20.79 9.17 7.16
N SER A 299 20.17 8.83 8.28
CA SER A 299 19.55 9.82 9.17
C SER A 299 20.52 10.36 10.21
N LYS A 300 21.58 9.59 10.56
CA LYS A 300 22.64 10.01 11.50
C LYS A 300 23.85 9.09 11.40
N VAL A 301 25.06 9.64 11.37
CA VAL A 301 26.33 8.89 11.33
C VAL A 301 27.17 9.26 12.52
N SER A 302 27.68 8.25 13.25
CA SER A 302 28.64 8.41 14.34
C SER A 302 30.05 7.96 13.94
N VAL A 303 31.07 8.44 14.66
CA VAL A 303 32.48 8.08 14.40
C VAL A 303 32.72 6.57 14.51
N ASP A 304 32.03 5.89 15.44
CA ASP A 304 32.22 4.46 15.69
C ASP A 304 31.72 3.58 14.53
N GLU A 305 30.66 4.01 13.83
CA GLU A 305 30.13 3.34 12.64
C GLU A 305 31.05 3.54 11.42
N VAL A 306 31.76 4.66 11.37
CA VAL A 306 32.62 5.08 10.25
C VAL A 306 33.96 4.35 10.22
N ALA A 307 34.44 3.88 11.37
CA ALA A 307 35.67 3.10 11.45
C ALA A 307 35.62 1.79 10.65
N VAL A 308 34.42 1.29 10.37
CA VAL A 308 34.18 0.06 9.59
C VAL A 308 34.14 0.34 8.07
N LEU A 309 34.07 1.61 7.66
CA LEU A 309 34.00 1.98 6.24
C LEU A 309 35.37 1.81 5.54
N PRO A 310 35.38 1.28 4.30
CA PRO A 310 36.62 1.03 3.58
C PRO A 310 37.38 2.33 3.26
N GLU A 311 38.71 2.23 3.16
CA GLU A 311 39.61 3.37 2.89
C GLU A 311 39.29 4.12 1.59
N SER A 312 38.56 3.50 0.66
CA SER A 312 38.11 4.12 -0.58
C SER A 312 37.27 5.39 -0.34
N TYR A 313 36.54 5.47 0.77
CA TYR A 313 35.70 6.64 1.13
C TYR A 313 36.50 7.80 1.72
N ALA A 314 37.79 7.65 2.01
CA ALA A 314 38.63 8.73 2.55
C ALA A 314 39.17 9.70 1.48
N LYS A 315 38.86 9.47 0.19
CA LYS A 315 39.33 10.33 -0.91
C LYS A 315 38.42 11.54 -1.06
N THR A 316 38.99 12.74 -1.17
CA THR A 316 38.25 13.99 -1.40
C THR A 316 37.76 14.10 -2.86
N ASP A 317 36.56 14.65 -3.06
CA ASP A 317 35.87 14.67 -4.37
C ASP A 317 36.53 15.58 -5.41
N GLN A 318 36.96 16.76 -4.97
CA GLN A 318 37.47 17.81 -5.87
C GLN A 318 38.57 18.61 -5.18
N THR A 319 39.53 19.09 -5.99
CA THR A 319 40.57 20.01 -5.55
C THR A 319 40.32 21.38 -6.18
N GLU A 320 40.00 22.38 -5.36
CA GLU A 320 39.84 23.76 -5.81
C GLU A 320 41.08 24.59 -5.45
N GLU A 321 41.49 25.50 -6.33
CA GLU A 321 42.64 26.37 -6.11
C GLU A 321 42.23 27.64 -5.35
N THR A 322 42.95 27.97 -4.28
CA THR A 322 42.71 29.20 -3.50
C THR A 322 43.94 30.10 -3.47
N LYS A 323 43.70 31.39 -3.22
CA LYS A 323 44.76 32.41 -3.08
C LYS A 323 45.66 32.08 -1.89
N ALA A 324 46.93 32.49 -1.96
CA ALA A 324 47.89 32.32 -0.87
C ALA A 324 47.35 32.87 0.46
N LEU A 325 47.08 31.97 1.41
CA LEU A 325 46.62 32.28 2.76
C LEU A 325 47.79 32.11 3.76
N GLY A 326 47.71 32.82 4.89
CA GLY A 326 48.71 32.77 5.97
C GLY A 326 48.86 31.41 6.66
N THR A 327 49.65 31.34 7.73
CA THR A 327 50.03 30.08 8.38
C THR A 327 49.08 29.60 9.48
N ARG A 328 48.08 30.40 9.86
CA ARG A 328 47.24 30.13 11.04
C ARG A 328 46.12 29.14 10.72
N LYS A 329 46.20 27.95 11.32
CA LYS A 329 45.20 26.89 11.18
C LYS A 329 44.07 27.06 12.19
N GLY A 330 42.84 26.94 11.72
CA GLY A 330 41.63 26.77 12.52
C GLY A 330 41.08 25.36 12.31
N ILE A 331 40.53 24.81 13.38
CA ILE A 331 40.01 23.45 13.42
C ILE A 331 38.52 23.54 13.63
N ILE A 332 37.76 22.73 12.91
CA ILE A 332 36.33 22.55 13.12
C ILE A 332 35.98 21.07 13.17
N ASN A 333 35.05 20.72 14.05
CA ASN A 333 34.54 19.37 14.18
C ASN A 333 33.21 19.25 13.44
N ILE A 334 32.91 18.04 12.98
CA ILE A 334 31.71 17.75 12.19
C ILE A 334 30.42 17.91 12.99
N ASP A 335 30.39 17.57 14.28
CA ASP A 335 29.25 17.82 15.17
C ASP A 335 28.85 19.31 15.21
N THR A 336 29.82 20.21 15.26
CA THR A 336 29.60 21.65 15.18
C THR A 336 29.02 22.05 13.83
N LEU A 337 29.37 21.37 12.74
CA LEU A 337 28.75 21.66 11.44
C LEU A 337 27.28 21.22 11.43
N SER A 338 26.98 20.03 11.95
CA SER A 338 25.62 19.51 12.06
C SER A 338 24.68 20.43 12.84
N ALA A 339 25.18 21.07 13.89
CA ALA A 339 24.37 21.92 14.77
C ALA A 339 24.06 23.31 14.18
N TYR A 340 24.87 23.80 13.23
CA TYR A 340 24.81 25.19 12.75
C TYR A 340 24.47 25.35 11.26
N PHE A 341 24.39 24.25 10.51
CA PHE A 341 24.09 24.25 9.09
C PHE A 341 22.88 23.38 8.76
N GLU A 342 22.19 23.72 7.68
CA GLU A 342 21.03 22.98 7.18
C GLU A 342 21.42 22.03 6.03
N ASN A 343 20.51 21.14 5.66
CA ASN A 343 20.73 20.21 4.57
C ASN A 343 20.95 20.94 3.24
N GLY A 344 22.04 20.62 2.55
CA GLY A 344 22.44 21.22 1.28
C GLY A 344 23.37 22.43 1.42
N ASP A 345 23.67 22.89 2.63
CA ASP A 345 24.52 24.06 2.84
C ASP A 345 25.97 23.84 2.37
N THR A 346 26.57 24.93 1.89
CA THR A 346 28.00 24.99 1.57
C THR A 346 28.77 25.65 2.71
N VAL A 347 29.68 24.89 3.32
CA VAL A 347 30.52 25.31 4.44
C VAL A 347 31.88 25.76 3.90
N ASP A 348 32.06 27.07 3.86
CA ASP A 348 33.31 27.73 3.48
C ASP A 348 33.96 28.48 4.65
N LEU A 349 35.26 28.78 4.52
CA LEU A 349 36.01 29.56 5.52
C LEU A 349 35.39 30.94 5.80
N ALA A 350 34.77 31.59 4.80
CA ALA A 350 34.07 32.86 4.97
C ALA A 350 32.81 32.71 5.84
N VAL A 351 31.98 31.71 5.55
CA VAL A 351 30.72 31.44 6.27
C VAL A 351 31.00 31.06 7.72
N LEU A 352 32.05 30.27 7.97
CA LEU A 352 32.47 29.90 9.32
C LEU A 352 32.95 31.11 10.15
N LYS A 353 33.59 32.10 9.52
CA LYS A 353 33.99 33.35 10.19
C LYS A 353 32.79 34.23 10.51
N GLU A 354 31.84 34.32 9.59
CA GLU A 354 30.60 35.08 9.77
C GLU A 354 29.78 34.54 10.95
N LYS A 355 29.61 33.21 11.03
CA LYS A 355 28.95 32.53 12.15
C LYS A 355 29.81 32.46 13.43
N LYS A 356 31.02 33.03 13.43
CA LYS A 356 31.98 33.04 14.56
C LYS A 356 32.34 31.64 15.09
N LEU A 357 32.25 30.61 14.25
CA LEU A 357 32.62 29.23 14.61
C LEU A 357 34.13 29.00 14.58
N ILE A 358 34.86 29.87 13.88
CA ILE A 358 36.33 29.90 13.85
C ILE A 358 36.85 31.32 14.08
N PRO A 359 38.10 31.50 14.57
CA PRO A 359 38.70 32.81 14.71
C PRO A 359 38.78 33.58 13.38
N LEU A 360 38.49 34.89 13.40
CA LEU A 360 38.57 35.77 12.21
C LEU A 360 39.95 35.78 11.55
N LYS A 361 41.00 35.59 12.35
CA LYS A 361 42.41 35.56 11.92
C LYS A 361 42.86 34.19 11.37
N THR A 362 41.94 33.23 11.22
CA THR A 362 42.25 31.91 10.66
C THR A 362 42.44 31.98 9.16
N ASP A 363 43.54 31.40 8.70
CA ASP A 363 43.95 31.38 7.30
C ASP A 363 43.84 29.97 6.69
N LEU A 364 43.90 28.90 7.47
CA LEU A 364 43.77 27.53 6.98
C LEU A 364 42.69 26.79 7.77
N LEU A 365 41.87 25.99 7.10
CA LEU A 365 40.78 25.23 7.74
C LEU A 365 41.11 23.74 7.73
N LYS A 366 41.04 23.10 8.90
CA LYS A 366 41.10 21.65 9.08
C LYS A 366 39.79 21.12 9.66
N VAL A 367 39.23 20.09 9.05
CA VAL A 367 38.01 19.42 9.52
C VAL A 367 38.35 18.10 10.18
N LEU A 368 37.79 17.85 11.37
CA LEU A 368 38.01 16.63 12.16
C LEU A 368 36.71 15.86 12.39
N ALA A 369 36.80 14.53 12.37
CA ALA A 369 35.71 13.63 12.75
C ALA A 369 35.55 13.59 14.27
N ARG A 370 34.53 14.29 14.77
CA ARG A 370 34.07 14.19 16.15
C ARG A 370 32.55 14.33 16.20
N GLY A 371 31.94 13.48 17.02
CA GLY A 371 30.51 13.48 17.30
C GLY A 371 29.70 12.84 16.18
N THR A 372 28.55 13.43 15.85
CA THR A 372 27.63 12.86 14.86
C THR A 372 27.29 13.88 13.80
N LEU A 373 27.14 13.43 12.55
CA LEU A 373 26.62 14.22 11.44
C LEU A 373 25.26 13.66 11.04
N ASP A 374 24.28 14.54 10.87
CA ASP A 374 22.93 14.20 10.40
C ASP A 374 22.53 15.04 9.18
N LYS A 375 23.42 15.92 8.71
CA LYS A 375 23.17 16.84 7.60
C LYS A 375 24.03 16.54 6.39
N GLN A 376 23.43 16.68 5.21
CA GLN A 376 24.14 16.63 3.94
C GLN A 376 24.79 18.00 3.68
N LEU A 377 26.12 18.08 3.74
CA LEU A 377 26.85 19.36 3.60
C LEU A 377 27.90 19.28 2.50
N THR A 378 28.15 20.41 1.82
CA THR A 378 29.32 20.59 0.96
C THR A 378 30.38 21.34 1.74
N VAL A 379 31.44 20.66 2.18
CA VAL A 379 32.47 21.26 3.05
C VAL A 379 33.73 21.53 2.24
N LYS A 380 34.17 22.80 2.21
CA LYS A 380 35.43 23.20 1.57
C LYS A 380 36.49 23.53 2.61
N ALA A 381 37.56 22.74 2.66
CA ALA A 381 38.64 22.93 3.64
C ALA A 381 40.02 22.60 3.05
N HIS A 382 41.08 23.08 3.70
CA HIS A 382 42.45 22.86 3.24
C HIS A 382 42.98 21.47 3.63
N ASP A 383 42.46 20.94 4.73
CA ASP A 383 42.83 19.65 5.29
C ASP A 383 41.62 18.95 5.92
N PHE A 384 41.54 17.64 5.79
CA PHE A 384 40.49 16.79 6.37
C PHE A 384 41.15 15.63 7.11
N SER A 385 40.56 15.17 8.22
CA SER A 385 40.84 13.82 8.70
C SER A 385 40.15 12.80 7.81
N ASP A 386 40.76 11.63 7.62
CA ASP A 386 40.21 10.57 6.77
C ASP A 386 38.80 10.17 7.20
N ASP A 387 38.57 10.02 8.50
CA ASP A 387 37.25 9.72 9.06
C ASP A 387 36.24 10.84 8.84
N ALA A 388 36.69 12.08 8.67
CA ALA A 388 35.79 13.20 8.40
C ALA A 388 35.26 13.13 6.97
N VAL A 389 36.12 12.81 6.02
CA VAL A 389 35.73 12.60 4.62
C VAL A 389 34.74 11.44 4.55
N LYS A 390 35.03 10.33 5.23
CA LYS A 390 34.12 9.18 5.31
C LYS A 390 32.75 9.56 5.90
N MET A 391 32.69 10.34 6.98
CA MET A 391 31.43 10.80 7.57
C MET A 391 30.63 11.71 6.63
N ILE A 392 31.30 12.64 5.96
CA ILE A 392 30.65 13.56 5.01
C ILE A 392 30.11 12.77 3.81
N HIS A 393 30.92 11.87 3.24
CA HIS A 393 30.54 11.04 2.10
C HIS A 393 29.46 10.04 2.46
N ALA A 394 29.48 9.51 3.69
CA ALA A 394 28.42 8.66 4.19
C ALA A 394 27.08 9.35 3.99
N LEU A 395 26.89 10.61 4.40
CA LEU A 395 25.60 11.32 4.24
C LEU A 395 25.37 11.97 2.86
N ASN A 396 26.03 11.47 1.82
CA ASN A 396 26.01 12.05 0.46
C ASN A 396 26.48 13.52 0.42
N GLY A 397 27.22 13.98 1.43
CA GLY A 397 27.88 15.29 1.44
C GLY A 397 29.14 15.28 0.55
N LYS A 398 29.67 16.46 0.25
CA LYS A 398 30.87 16.63 -0.59
C LYS A 398 32.03 17.21 0.20
N ALA A 399 33.20 16.58 0.13
CA ALA A 399 34.42 17.09 0.77
C ALA A 399 35.39 17.64 -0.29
N VAL A 400 35.47 18.97 -0.39
CA VAL A 400 36.30 19.67 -1.38
C VAL A 400 37.59 20.15 -0.72
N ARG A 401 38.74 19.69 -1.24
CA ARG A 401 40.06 20.10 -0.75
C ARG A 401 40.51 21.39 -1.42
N LEU A 402 40.88 22.38 -0.62
CA LEU A 402 41.40 23.66 -1.07
C LEU A 402 42.93 23.59 -1.13
N CYS A 403 43.50 23.71 -2.33
CA CYS A 403 44.93 23.75 -2.57
C CYS A 403 45.41 25.19 -2.77
N VAL A 404 46.46 25.57 -2.04
CA VAL A 404 47.07 26.88 -2.18
C VAL A 404 48.03 26.88 -3.37
N LYS A 405 47.85 27.79 -4.33
CA LYS A 405 48.86 28.01 -5.38
C LYS A 405 50.18 28.47 -4.75
N LYS A 406 51.24 27.70 -4.99
CA LYS A 406 52.61 28.04 -4.60
C LYS A 406 53.16 29.23 -5.38
#